data_AF-A0A3B3V143-F1
#
_entry.id   AF-A0A3B3V143-F1
#
_cell.length_a   1.000
_cell.length_b   1.000
_cell.length_c   1.000
_cell.angle_alpha   90.00
_cell.angle_beta   90.00
_cell.angle_gamma   90.00
#
_symmetry.space_group_name_H-M   'P 1'
#
loop_
_entity.id
_entity.type
_entity.pdbx_description
1 polymer ?
#
loop_
_entity_poly.entity_id
_entity_poly.type
_entity_poly.pdbx_seq_one_letter_code
_entity_poly.pdbx_strand_id
1 'polypeptide(L)'
;MKYLQGELPEGAKWAIEDESGELLELCLLDKEADLKREMSLDMSTKDGKRFTVNLKTREATDYNVASALALELPPHWEPMTGQHFKKVELDPKSPEYQEVANNFHKTTSYTIHKIERVQNVYLWHAFSICRYRILSKNGEADLGEKFLYHGTSAKSCKTIERDRFDRSYAGRHATAFGKGVYFAVNANFSAVHYSLADELGLKRLYVARVITGRYTVGNSTMKAPPPRGTDPTDCFDSLVNCQVQPTIFVIFHDDQAYPEYLITFMPVLFVYKYQPTSSS
;
A
#
# COMPACT_ATOMS: atom_id res chain seq x y z
N MET A 1 15.28 -25.19 9.57
CA MET A 1 15.29 -26.38 10.45
C MET A 1 15.23 -27.63 9.56
N LYS A 2 16.00 -28.69 9.89
CA LYS A 2 16.02 -29.95 9.11
C LYS A 2 15.09 -30.98 9.75
N TYR A 3 14.32 -31.69 8.93
CA TYR A 3 13.47 -32.79 9.36
C TYR A 3 14.27 -34.06 9.67
N LEU A 4 13.96 -34.73 10.78
CA LEU A 4 14.43 -36.08 11.09
C LEU A 4 13.25 -37.05 11.08
N GLN A 5 13.26 -38.01 10.15
CA GLN A 5 12.42 -39.20 10.23
C GLN A 5 13.21 -40.26 11.01
N GLY A 6 13.27 -40.11 12.34
CA GLY A 6 13.95 -41.01 13.28
C GLY A 6 13.19 -41.03 14.60
N GLU A 7 13.43 -42.07 15.42
CA GLU A 7 12.68 -42.42 16.64
C GLU A 7 12.13 -41.21 17.40
N LEU A 8 10.84 -40.98 17.22
CA LEU A 8 10.11 -39.89 17.84
C LEU A 8 9.81 -40.25 19.31
N PRO A 9 9.67 -39.27 20.21
CA PRO A 9 9.14 -39.49 21.57
C PRO A 9 7.84 -40.29 21.51
N GLU A 10 7.66 -41.24 22.43
CA GLU A 10 6.61 -42.26 22.42
C GLU A 10 5.22 -41.68 22.06
N GLY A 11 4.74 -42.01 20.85
CA GLY A 11 3.41 -41.62 20.36
C GLY A 11 3.34 -40.42 19.40
N ALA A 12 4.43 -39.66 19.22
CA ALA A 12 4.45 -38.54 18.27
C ALA A 12 4.55 -39.02 16.81
N LYS A 13 3.78 -38.39 15.91
CA LYS A 13 3.83 -38.66 14.45
C LYS A 13 4.74 -37.71 13.67
N TRP A 14 5.00 -36.52 14.23
CA TRP A 14 5.78 -35.45 13.58
C TRP A 14 6.47 -34.58 14.65
N ALA A 15 7.74 -34.20 14.42
CA ALA A 15 8.48 -33.25 15.24
C ALA A 15 9.43 -32.40 14.38
N ILE A 16 9.83 -31.23 14.89
CA ILE A 16 10.88 -30.37 14.33
C ILE A 16 11.98 -30.15 15.35
N GLU A 17 13.22 -30.07 14.90
CA GLU A 17 14.37 -29.69 15.73
C GLU A 17 14.58 -28.17 15.61
N ASP A 18 14.53 -27.46 16.73
CA ASP A 18 14.76 -26.03 16.77
C ASP A 18 16.25 -25.65 16.67
N GLU A 19 16.57 -24.34 16.71
CA GLU A 19 17.95 -23.87 16.60
C GLU A 19 18.85 -24.30 17.78
N SER A 20 18.25 -24.72 18.90
CA SER A 20 18.94 -25.22 20.08
C SER A 20 19.14 -26.74 20.08
N GLY A 21 18.57 -27.44 19.09
CA GLY A 21 18.58 -28.90 19.00
C GLY A 21 17.42 -29.58 19.76
N GLU A 22 16.43 -28.81 20.24
CA GLU A 22 15.28 -29.35 20.96
C GLU A 22 14.21 -29.86 19.97
N LEU A 23 13.69 -31.07 20.22
CA LEU A 23 12.62 -31.65 19.41
C LEU A 23 11.25 -31.19 19.90
N LEU A 24 10.55 -30.41 19.08
CA LEU A 24 9.19 -29.94 19.33
C LEU A 24 8.16 -30.81 18.61
N GLU A 25 7.23 -31.40 19.36
CA GLU A 25 6.13 -32.20 18.81
C GLU A 25 5.11 -31.32 18.09
N LEU A 26 4.73 -31.71 16.88
CA LEU A 26 3.78 -30.99 16.04
C LEU A 26 2.42 -31.70 15.99
N CYS A 27 1.37 -30.93 16.27
CA CYS A 27 -0.02 -31.33 16.10
C CYS A 27 -0.61 -30.70 14.83
N LEU A 28 -1.39 -31.49 14.10
CA LEU A 28 -2.12 -31.03 12.93
C LEU A 28 -3.23 -30.06 13.34
N LEU A 29 -3.23 -28.88 12.72
CA LEU A 29 -4.35 -27.94 12.80
C LEU A 29 -5.34 -28.31 11.68
N ASP A 30 -6.54 -28.69 12.09
CA ASP A 30 -7.69 -29.09 11.27
C ASP A 30 -7.61 -30.42 10.48
N LYS A 31 -8.63 -31.25 10.75
CA LYS A 31 -9.04 -32.39 9.93
C LYS A 31 -9.97 -31.86 8.83
N GLU A 32 -9.67 -32.20 7.59
CA GLU A 32 -10.51 -31.99 6.38
C GLU A 32 -10.59 -30.57 5.80
N ALA A 33 -9.54 -30.16 5.07
CA ALA A 33 -9.70 -29.50 3.77
C ALA A 33 -8.42 -29.72 2.94
N ASP A 34 -8.59 -30.36 1.78
CA ASP A 34 -7.64 -30.39 0.65
C ASP A 34 -6.22 -30.92 0.88
N LEU A 35 -6.14 -32.24 1.13
CA LEU A 35 -5.01 -33.08 0.71
C LEU A 35 -4.88 -33.20 -0.84
N LYS A 36 -5.41 -32.23 -1.59
CA LYS A 36 -5.36 -32.14 -3.04
C LYS A 36 -4.73 -30.80 -3.44
N ARG A 37 -3.40 -30.86 -3.62
CA ARG A 37 -2.49 -29.92 -4.31
C ARG A 37 -1.63 -28.98 -3.47
N GLU A 38 -1.77 -28.91 -2.15
CA GLU A 38 -0.80 -28.17 -1.34
C GLU A 38 0.26 -29.11 -0.76
N MET A 39 1.53 -28.80 -1.08
CA MET A 39 2.72 -29.51 -0.58
C MET A 39 3.22 -28.87 0.72
N SER A 40 2.32 -28.21 1.45
CA SER A 40 2.55 -27.53 2.71
C SER A 40 1.47 -27.93 3.72
N LEU A 41 1.84 -27.94 4.99
CA LEU A 41 0.94 -28.29 6.08
C LEU A 41 1.08 -27.30 7.24
N ASP A 42 -0.04 -26.80 7.74
CA ASP A 42 -0.04 -25.96 8.93
C ASP A 42 -0.06 -26.84 10.19
N MET A 43 0.87 -26.55 11.09
CA MET A 43 1.11 -27.33 12.29
C MET A 43 1.32 -26.41 13.48
N SER A 44 0.98 -26.89 14.67
CA SER A 44 1.27 -26.18 15.91
C SER A 44 1.98 -27.05 16.93
N THR A 45 2.83 -26.45 17.72
CA THR A 45 3.43 -27.04 18.91
C THR A 45 2.49 -26.90 20.12
N LYS A 46 2.74 -27.67 21.19
CA LYS A 46 1.91 -27.66 22.41
C LYS A 46 1.88 -26.30 23.12
N ASP A 47 2.92 -25.49 22.97
CA ASP A 47 3.02 -24.11 23.47
C ASP A 47 2.32 -23.08 22.57
N GLY A 48 1.68 -23.51 21.47
CA GLY A 48 0.82 -22.67 20.64
C GLY A 48 1.53 -21.95 19.48
N LYS A 49 2.84 -22.20 19.26
CA LYS A 49 3.53 -21.69 18.07
C LYS A 49 2.99 -22.39 16.82
N ARG A 50 2.92 -21.65 15.72
CA ARG A 50 2.38 -22.13 14.45
C ARG A 50 3.46 -22.11 13.38
N PHE A 51 3.45 -23.14 12.56
CA PHE A 51 4.42 -23.35 11.49
C PHE A 51 3.71 -23.78 10.23
N THR A 52 4.19 -23.31 9.08
CA THR A 52 3.86 -23.90 7.78
C THR A 52 5.03 -24.78 7.37
N VAL A 53 4.76 -26.07 7.19
CA VAL A 53 5.76 -27.10 6.87
C VAL A 53 5.68 -27.46 5.40
N ASN A 54 6.74 -27.21 4.63
CA ASN A 54 6.84 -27.64 3.24
C ASN A 54 7.31 -29.09 3.16
N LEU A 55 6.44 -29.99 2.68
CA LEU A 55 6.69 -31.42 2.59
C LEU A 55 7.75 -31.79 1.53
N LYS A 56 8.03 -30.91 0.56
CA LYS A 56 9.03 -31.14 -0.50
C LYS A 56 10.44 -30.80 -0.03
N THR A 57 10.60 -29.61 0.54
CA THR A 57 11.91 -29.10 0.98
C THR A 57 12.27 -29.57 2.38
N ARG A 58 11.27 -30.08 3.12
CA ARG A 58 11.40 -30.50 4.52
C ARG A 58 11.81 -29.33 5.43
N GLU A 59 11.27 -28.16 5.13
CA GLU A 59 11.51 -26.92 5.87
C GLU A 59 10.23 -26.48 6.57
N ALA A 60 10.37 -25.96 7.78
CA ALA A 60 9.30 -25.33 8.53
C ALA A 60 9.60 -23.84 8.66
N THR A 61 8.60 -23.01 8.37
CA THR A 61 8.66 -21.56 8.54
C THR A 61 7.75 -21.16 9.69
N ASP A 62 8.30 -20.48 10.69
CA ASP A 62 7.51 -19.94 11.80
C ASP A 62 6.57 -18.84 11.28
N TYR A 63 5.28 -18.98 11.61
CA TYR A 63 4.24 -18.01 11.28
C TYR A 63 4.58 -16.60 11.82
N ASN A 64 5.35 -16.52 12.92
CA ASN A 64 5.72 -15.26 13.56
C ASN A 64 6.83 -14.48 12.84
N VAL A 65 7.59 -15.08 11.91
CA VAL A 65 8.65 -14.32 11.18
C VAL A 65 8.03 -13.33 10.18
N ALA A 66 6.81 -13.62 9.69
CA ALA A 66 6.01 -12.64 8.94
C ALA A 66 5.44 -11.51 9.83
N SER A 67 5.40 -11.70 11.16
CA SER A 67 4.71 -10.83 12.12
C SER A 67 5.58 -9.70 12.70
N ALA A 68 6.91 -9.82 12.73
CA ALA A 68 7.77 -8.81 13.37
C ALA A 68 8.09 -7.63 12.43
N LEU A 69 8.44 -7.90 11.16
CA LEU A 69 8.80 -6.84 10.20
C LEU A 69 7.59 -6.08 9.61
N ALA A 70 6.39 -6.67 9.61
CA ALA A 70 5.21 -6.06 8.98
C ALA A 70 4.46 -5.06 9.89
N LEU A 71 4.77 -5.02 11.18
CA LEU A 71 4.07 -4.19 12.17
C LEU A 71 4.94 -3.07 12.74
N GLU A 72 6.17 -2.91 12.26
CA GLU A 72 7.00 -1.77 12.64
C GLU A 72 6.43 -0.48 12.05
N LEU A 73 6.24 0.52 12.91
CA LEU A 73 5.86 1.86 12.49
C LEU A 73 7.07 2.56 11.86
N PRO A 74 6.86 3.45 10.87
CA PRO A 74 7.98 4.13 10.23
C PRO A 74 8.79 4.95 11.24
N PRO A 75 10.13 4.90 11.18
CA PRO A 75 10.99 5.55 12.17
C PRO A 75 10.92 7.08 12.12
N HIS A 76 10.49 7.66 11.00
CA HIS A 76 10.31 9.11 10.84
C HIS A 76 8.99 9.62 11.41
N TRP A 77 8.11 8.74 11.90
CA TRP A 77 6.89 9.18 12.56
C TRP A 77 7.18 9.84 13.90
N GLU A 78 6.43 10.89 14.20
CA GLU A 78 6.39 11.42 15.55
C GLU A 78 5.74 10.41 16.49
N PRO A 79 6.14 10.38 17.78
CA PRO A 79 5.53 9.48 18.76
C PRO A 79 4.00 9.57 18.74
N MET A 80 3.37 8.41 18.62
CA MET A 80 1.92 8.30 18.56
C MET A 80 1.24 8.34 19.94
N THR A 81 1.98 8.13 21.03
CA THR A 81 1.56 8.17 22.46
C THR A 81 0.05 8.07 22.70
N GLY A 82 -0.49 6.85 22.67
CA GLY A 82 -1.91 6.57 22.94
C GLY A 82 -2.89 6.94 21.82
N GLN A 83 -2.40 7.43 20.68
CA GLN A 83 -3.20 7.75 19.50
C GLN A 83 -2.94 6.74 18.38
N HIS A 84 -3.96 6.50 17.56
CA HIS A 84 -3.85 5.63 16.38
C HIS A 84 -3.84 6.42 15.07
N PHE A 85 -4.13 7.72 15.14
CA PHE A 85 -4.17 8.63 14.01
C PHE A 85 -3.65 10.02 14.41
N LYS A 86 -2.72 10.57 13.62
CA LYS A 86 -2.20 11.93 13.75
C LYS A 86 -1.90 12.51 12.38
N LYS A 87 -2.11 13.82 12.22
CA LYS A 87 -1.52 14.59 11.13
C LYS A 87 -0.44 15.49 11.68
N VAL A 88 0.74 15.40 11.10
CA VAL A 88 1.91 16.20 11.49
C VAL A 88 2.18 17.19 10.37
N GLU A 89 1.97 18.48 10.63
CA GLU A 89 2.37 19.52 9.69
C GLU A 89 3.89 19.60 9.66
N LEU A 90 4.47 19.42 8.48
CA LEU A 90 5.92 19.38 8.30
C LEU A 90 6.50 20.80 8.29
N ASP A 91 7.65 21.00 8.96
CA ASP A 91 8.40 22.25 8.87
C ASP A 91 8.87 22.46 7.40
N PRO A 92 8.55 23.60 6.75
CA PRO A 92 9.04 23.93 5.41
C PRO A 92 10.57 23.85 5.23
N LYS A 93 11.33 23.94 6.33
CA LYS A 93 12.80 23.82 6.33
C LYS A 93 13.30 22.39 6.48
N SER A 94 12.42 21.44 6.82
CA SER A 94 12.79 20.03 7.00
C SER A 94 13.16 19.37 5.66
N PRO A 95 14.12 18.42 5.65
CA PRO A 95 14.44 17.65 4.44
C PRO A 95 13.22 16.91 3.87
N GLU A 96 12.37 16.37 4.74
CA GLU A 96 11.14 15.65 4.37
C GLU A 96 10.15 16.55 3.62
N TYR A 97 9.88 17.75 4.13
CA TYR A 97 9.03 18.72 3.42
C TYR A 97 9.63 19.07 2.05
N GLN A 98 10.93 19.37 2.00
CA GLN A 98 11.60 19.78 0.76
C GLN A 98 11.54 18.68 -0.29
N GLU A 99 11.72 17.42 0.10
CA GLU A 99 11.60 16.28 -0.81
C GLU A 99 10.18 16.17 -1.40
N VAL A 100 9.15 16.22 -0.56
CA VAL A 100 7.75 16.14 -1.00
C VAL A 100 7.39 17.33 -1.90
N ALA A 101 7.78 18.54 -1.50
CA ALA A 101 7.54 19.76 -2.26
C ALA A 101 8.25 19.74 -3.63
N ASN A 102 9.54 19.38 -3.66
CA ASN A 102 10.30 19.29 -4.91
C ASN A 102 9.68 18.26 -5.87
N ASN A 103 9.25 17.10 -5.38
CA ASN A 103 8.60 16.08 -6.20
C ASN A 103 7.24 16.56 -6.75
N PHE A 104 6.46 17.29 -5.96
CA PHE A 104 5.23 17.92 -6.42
C PHE A 104 5.53 18.95 -7.53
N HIS A 105 6.48 19.86 -7.29
CA HIS A 105 6.86 20.93 -8.21
C HIS A 105 7.56 20.47 -9.50
N LYS A 106 8.05 19.23 -9.58
CA LYS A 106 8.54 18.64 -10.84
C LYS A 106 7.49 18.68 -11.96
N THR A 107 6.21 18.67 -11.61
CA THR A 107 5.14 18.56 -12.61
C THR A 107 4.14 19.70 -12.56
N THR A 108 4.12 20.52 -11.50
CA THR A 108 3.13 21.59 -11.34
C THR A 108 3.73 22.88 -10.76
N SER A 109 3.10 24.01 -11.04
CA SER A 109 3.51 25.35 -10.59
C SER A 109 2.69 25.90 -9.42
N TYR A 110 1.80 25.09 -8.82
CA TYR A 110 0.96 25.52 -7.69
C TYR A 110 1.77 25.95 -6.46
N THR A 111 1.23 26.89 -5.69
CA THR A 111 1.80 27.30 -4.40
C THR A 111 1.32 26.35 -3.32
N ILE A 112 2.26 25.72 -2.61
CA ILE A 112 1.97 24.87 -1.45
C ILE A 112 1.62 25.78 -0.26
N HIS A 113 0.47 25.52 0.35
CA HIS A 113 0.04 26.16 1.60
C HIS A 113 0.63 25.41 2.80
N LYS A 114 0.54 24.07 2.79
CA LYS A 114 1.17 23.19 3.78
C LYS A 114 1.27 21.75 3.30
N ILE A 115 2.13 20.98 3.96
CA ILE A 115 2.25 19.52 3.79
C ILE A 115 2.06 18.89 5.17
N GLU A 116 1.13 17.95 5.27
CA GLU A 116 0.87 17.19 6.49
C GLU A 116 1.26 15.72 6.25
N ARG A 117 2.17 15.16 7.05
CA ARG A 117 2.37 13.71 7.11
C ARG A 117 1.20 13.08 7.84
N VAL A 118 0.62 12.05 7.24
CA VAL A 118 -0.42 11.24 7.85
C VAL A 118 0.26 10.10 8.59
N GLN A 119 -0.10 9.92 9.86
CA GLN A 119 0.34 8.82 10.70
C GLN A 119 -0.90 8.05 11.16
N ASN A 120 -1.25 6.99 10.44
CA ASN A 120 -2.38 6.14 10.78
C ASN A 120 -1.89 4.69 10.97
N VAL A 121 -1.86 4.23 12.22
CA VAL A 121 -1.32 2.91 12.60
C VAL A 121 -2.05 1.78 11.88
N TYR A 122 -3.38 1.84 11.80
CA TYR A 122 -4.17 0.76 11.20
C TYR A 122 -3.98 0.70 9.68
N LEU A 123 -3.99 1.85 9.02
CA LEU A 123 -3.74 1.92 7.59
C LEU A 123 -2.31 1.48 7.24
N TRP A 124 -1.33 1.86 8.06
CA TRP A 124 0.04 1.44 7.88
C TRP A 124 0.19 -0.07 8.01
N HIS A 125 -0.37 -0.69 9.05
CA HIS A 125 -0.32 -2.14 9.21
C HIS A 125 -1.00 -2.88 8.06
N ALA A 126 -2.19 -2.43 7.62
CA ALA A 126 -2.87 -3.01 6.46
C ALA A 126 -2.00 -2.93 5.20
N PHE A 127 -1.40 -1.75 4.96
CA PHE A 127 -0.46 -1.54 3.86
C PHE A 127 0.78 -2.43 3.94
N SER A 128 1.40 -2.54 5.11
CA SER A 128 2.61 -3.35 5.32
C SER A 128 2.33 -4.85 5.12
N ILE A 129 1.18 -5.35 5.56
CA ILE A 129 0.75 -6.73 5.30
C ILE A 129 0.50 -6.94 3.80
N CYS A 130 -0.17 -5.99 3.13
CA CYS A 130 -0.40 -6.05 1.69
C CYS A 130 0.91 -6.03 0.89
N ARG A 131 1.85 -5.17 1.29
CA ARG A 131 3.21 -5.09 0.75
C ARG A 131 3.92 -6.44 0.90
N TYR A 132 3.89 -7.06 2.08
CA TYR A 132 4.49 -8.37 2.30
C TYR A 132 3.85 -9.45 1.41
N ARG A 133 2.51 -9.50 1.34
CA ARG A 133 1.78 -10.44 0.48
C ARG A 133 2.22 -10.34 -0.98
N ILE A 134 2.31 -9.12 -1.53
CA ILE A 134 2.72 -8.89 -2.92
C ILE A 134 4.22 -9.19 -3.10
N LEU A 135 5.06 -8.84 -2.13
CA LEU A 135 6.48 -9.16 -2.14
C LEU A 135 6.70 -10.69 -2.19
N SER A 136 6.01 -11.46 -1.35
CA SER A 136 6.10 -12.92 -1.35
C SER A 136 5.60 -13.53 -2.66
N LYS A 137 4.55 -12.95 -3.25
CA LYS A 137 3.96 -13.41 -4.52
C LYS A 137 4.85 -13.12 -5.73
N ASN A 138 5.47 -11.95 -5.80
CA ASN A 138 6.12 -11.45 -7.01
C ASN A 138 7.65 -11.34 -6.92
N GLY A 139 8.21 -11.26 -5.71
CA GLY A 139 9.60 -10.91 -5.46
C GLY A 139 9.87 -9.39 -5.52
N GLU A 140 11.04 -8.98 -5.03
CA GLU A 140 11.41 -7.57 -4.86
C GLU A 140 11.39 -6.77 -6.17
N ALA A 141 11.84 -7.40 -7.27
CA ALA A 141 11.90 -6.77 -8.60
C ALA A 141 10.52 -6.32 -9.11
N ASP A 142 9.46 -6.99 -8.67
CA ASP A 142 8.08 -6.79 -9.11
C ASP A 142 7.16 -6.33 -7.97
N LEU A 143 7.72 -5.81 -6.86
CA LEU A 143 6.92 -5.20 -5.79
C LEU A 143 6.26 -3.90 -6.25
N GLY A 144 7.04 -3.07 -6.96
CA GLY A 144 6.53 -1.83 -7.55
C GLY A 144 5.98 -0.83 -6.54
N GLU A 145 6.61 -0.66 -5.37
CA GLU A 145 6.26 0.41 -4.42
C GLU A 145 6.58 1.78 -5.03
N LYS A 146 5.58 2.65 -5.16
CA LYS A 146 5.69 3.97 -5.78
C LYS A 146 5.00 5.04 -4.94
N PHE A 147 5.57 6.25 -4.93
CA PHE A 147 4.84 7.44 -4.52
C PHE A 147 4.03 7.97 -5.71
N LEU A 148 2.71 8.00 -5.56
CA LEU A 148 1.77 8.46 -6.60
C LEU A 148 0.78 9.48 -6.03
N TYR A 149 0.11 10.21 -6.92
CA TYR A 149 -0.73 11.34 -6.55
C TYR A 149 -2.23 11.05 -6.71
N HIS A 150 -3.02 11.40 -5.69
CA HIS A 150 -4.48 11.27 -5.69
C HIS A 150 -5.14 12.61 -5.33
N GLY A 151 -5.75 13.25 -6.33
CA GLY A 151 -6.48 14.50 -6.14
C GLY A 151 -7.89 14.24 -5.58
N THR A 152 -8.33 15.06 -4.63
CA THR A 152 -9.64 14.86 -3.98
C THR A 152 -10.26 16.16 -3.49
N SER A 153 -11.48 16.09 -2.96
CA SER A 153 -12.15 17.22 -2.31
C SER A 153 -11.80 17.31 -0.83
N ALA A 154 -11.88 18.50 -0.25
CA ALA A 154 -11.71 18.68 1.20
C ALA A 154 -12.66 17.80 2.04
N LYS A 155 -13.89 17.56 1.53
CA LYS A 155 -14.90 16.72 2.21
C LYS A 155 -14.48 15.24 2.29
N SER A 156 -13.74 14.76 1.30
CA SER A 156 -13.32 13.36 1.22
C SER A 156 -12.06 13.05 2.02
N CYS A 157 -11.25 14.06 2.38
CA CYS A 157 -9.99 13.86 3.10
C CYS A 157 -10.17 13.10 4.40
N LYS A 158 -11.18 13.44 5.22
CA LYS A 158 -11.43 12.78 6.50
C LYS A 158 -11.67 11.27 6.36
N THR A 159 -12.31 10.84 5.27
CA THR A 159 -12.52 9.41 4.98
C THR A 159 -11.21 8.75 4.57
N ILE A 160 -10.44 9.39 3.67
CA ILE A 160 -9.20 8.82 3.15
C ILE A 160 -8.16 8.64 4.26
N GLU A 161 -7.92 9.66 5.08
CA GLU A 161 -6.86 9.62 6.10
C GLU A 161 -7.20 8.78 7.33
N ARG A 162 -8.50 8.50 7.58
CA ARG A 162 -8.96 7.73 8.75
C ARG A 162 -9.41 6.31 8.45
N ASP A 163 -9.84 6.03 7.22
CA ASP A 163 -10.45 4.75 6.84
C ASP A 163 -9.77 4.15 5.62
N ARG A 164 -10.01 4.67 4.41
CA ARG A 164 -9.44 4.11 3.18
C ARG A 164 -9.60 5.01 1.95
N PHE A 165 -8.82 4.72 0.91
CA PHE A 165 -9.16 5.14 -0.44
C PHE A 165 -10.37 4.35 -0.94
N ASP A 166 -11.58 4.89 -0.75
CA ASP A 166 -12.79 4.12 -1.03
C ASP A 166 -13.11 4.06 -2.53
N ARG A 167 -13.02 2.84 -3.09
CA ARG A 167 -13.42 2.52 -4.46
C ARG A 167 -14.91 2.74 -4.75
N SER A 168 -15.78 2.89 -3.75
CA SER A 168 -17.20 3.22 -3.96
C SER A 168 -17.39 4.61 -4.60
N TYR A 169 -16.37 5.47 -4.54
CA TYR A 169 -16.32 6.72 -5.29
C TYR A 169 -15.78 6.57 -6.72
N ALA A 170 -15.22 5.40 -7.06
CA ALA A 170 -14.84 5.05 -8.44
C ALA A 170 -16.11 4.93 -9.29
N GLY A 171 -16.28 5.88 -10.21
CA GLY A 171 -17.51 6.01 -11.01
C GLY A 171 -17.99 7.45 -11.18
N ARG A 172 -17.55 8.39 -10.32
CA ARG A 172 -17.88 9.82 -10.50
C ARG A 172 -16.97 10.56 -11.47
N HIS A 173 -15.71 10.15 -11.64
CA HIS A 173 -14.73 10.96 -12.37
C HIS A 173 -13.79 10.20 -13.34
N ALA A 174 -13.55 8.89 -13.17
CA ALA A 174 -12.77 8.11 -14.14
C ALA A 174 -13.01 6.61 -13.95
N THR A 175 -13.48 5.93 -15.00
CA THR A 175 -13.52 4.46 -15.07
C THR A 175 -12.87 3.98 -16.36
N ALA A 176 -11.97 4.74 -16.98
CA ALA A 176 -11.43 4.39 -18.30
C ALA A 176 -10.60 3.09 -18.29
N PHE A 177 -9.92 2.81 -17.18
CA PHE A 177 -8.96 1.70 -17.04
C PHE A 177 -9.35 0.72 -15.93
N GLY A 178 -10.62 0.74 -15.50
CA GLY A 178 -11.17 -0.17 -14.50
C GLY A 178 -11.93 0.54 -13.38
N LYS A 179 -12.65 -0.24 -12.58
CA LYS A 179 -13.48 0.21 -11.45
C LYS A 179 -12.72 0.10 -10.12
N GLY A 180 -11.60 0.79 -10.04
CA GLY A 180 -10.72 0.83 -8.86
C GLY A 180 -10.34 2.25 -8.47
N VAL A 181 -9.36 2.38 -7.57
CA VAL A 181 -8.83 3.68 -7.12
C VAL A 181 -7.70 4.12 -8.05
N TYR A 182 -7.79 5.36 -8.54
CA TYR A 182 -6.86 5.92 -9.52
C TYR A 182 -5.76 6.73 -8.84
N PHE A 183 -4.53 6.53 -9.31
CA PHE A 183 -3.34 7.26 -8.89
C PHE A 183 -2.56 7.73 -10.11
N ALA A 184 -2.13 8.99 -10.10
CA ALA A 184 -1.35 9.58 -11.18
C ALA A 184 0.14 9.61 -10.83
N VAL A 185 1.00 9.40 -11.84
CA VAL A 185 2.45 9.59 -11.69
C VAL A 185 2.80 11.07 -11.58
N ASN A 186 2.07 11.94 -12.28
CA ASN A 186 2.31 13.38 -12.29
C ASN A 186 1.29 14.11 -11.40
N ALA A 187 1.78 14.92 -10.45
CA ALA A 187 0.93 15.67 -9.51
C ALA A 187 -0.03 16.61 -10.25
N ASN A 188 0.41 17.22 -11.35
CA ASN A 188 -0.40 18.16 -12.12
C ASN A 188 -1.71 17.55 -12.64
N PHE A 189 -1.68 16.28 -13.04
CA PHE A 189 -2.88 15.60 -13.53
C PHE A 189 -3.94 15.50 -12.43
N SER A 190 -3.53 15.05 -11.24
CA SER A 190 -4.38 14.99 -10.05
C SER A 190 -4.84 16.38 -9.59
N ALA A 191 -3.93 17.36 -9.61
CA ALA A 191 -4.18 18.72 -9.17
C ALA A 191 -5.21 19.46 -10.06
N VAL A 192 -5.09 19.34 -11.38
CA VAL A 192 -5.97 20.03 -12.33
C VAL A 192 -7.35 19.36 -12.37
N HIS A 193 -7.40 18.04 -12.50
CA HIS A 193 -8.64 17.35 -12.86
C HIS A 193 -9.45 16.80 -11.67
N TYR A 194 -8.82 16.56 -10.51
CA TYR A 194 -9.47 15.83 -9.41
C TYR A 194 -9.41 16.54 -8.06
N SER A 195 -8.48 17.48 -7.86
CA SER A 195 -8.42 18.29 -6.64
C SER A 195 -9.40 19.46 -6.70
N LEU A 196 -10.60 19.31 -6.14
CA LEU A 196 -11.59 20.40 -6.07
C LEU A 196 -11.15 21.46 -5.05
N ALA A 197 -11.26 22.74 -5.43
CA ALA A 197 -11.02 23.86 -4.53
C ALA A 197 -12.16 23.98 -3.51
N ASP A 198 -11.84 24.35 -2.27
CA ASP A 198 -12.83 24.73 -1.27
C ASP A 198 -13.22 26.21 -1.38
N GLU A 199 -14.02 26.68 -0.41
CA GLU A 199 -14.47 28.08 -0.32
C GLU A 199 -13.32 29.09 -0.16
N LEU A 200 -12.14 28.64 0.28
CA LEU A 200 -10.93 29.46 0.42
C LEU A 200 -10.01 29.35 -0.82
N GLY A 201 -10.42 28.63 -1.86
CA GLY A 201 -9.60 28.39 -3.05
C GLY A 201 -8.49 27.35 -2.84
N LEU A 202 -8.45 26.68 -1.70
CA LEU A 202 -7.46 25.66 -1.37
C LEU A 202 -7.85 24.31 -1.99
N LYS A 203 -6.87 23.58 -2.51
CA LYS A 203 -7.01 22.28 -3.15
C LYS A 203 -6.28 21.21 -2.33
N ARG A 204 -6.75 19.96 -2.39
CA ARG A 204 -6.19 18.82 -1.63
C ARG A 204 -5.72 17.72 -2.57
N LEU A 205 -4.53 17.22 -2.28
CA LEU A 205 -3.90 16.15 -3.05
C LEU A 205 -3.06 15.29 -2.12
N TYR A 206 -3.33 13.99 -2.13
CA TYR A 206 -2.53 13.03 -1.39
C TYR A 206 -1.32 12.60 -2.23
N VAL A 207 -0.18 12.47 -1.57
CA VAL A 207 0.93 11.64 -2.00
C VAL A 207 0.79 10.32 -1.26
N ALA A 208 0.58 9.23 -2.01
CA ALA A 208 0.33 7.92 -1.45
C ALA A 208 1.48 6.97 -1.81
N ARG A 209 1.87 6.10 -0.87
CA ARG A 209 2.61 4.88 -1.21
C ARG A 209 1.63 3.90 -1.83
N VAL A 210 1.96 3.37 -2.98
CA VAL A 210 1.12 2.42 -3.72
C VAL A 210 1.97 1.24 -4.14
N ILE A 211 1.55 0.03 -3.78
CA ILE A 211 2.19 -1.20 -4.27
C ILE A 211 1.59 -1.51 -5.63
N THR A 212 2.28 -1.13 -6.72
CA THR A 212 1.76 -1.33 -8.08
C THR A 212 1.87 -2.78 -8.57
N GLY A 213 2.80 -3.55 -8.00
CA GLY A 213 3.05 -4.94 -8.37
C GLY A 213 3.28 -5.12 -9.88
N ARG A 214 2.92 -6.30 -10.41
CA ARG A 214 2.82 -6.50 -11.85
C ARG A 214 1.53 -5.89 -12.37
N TYR A 215 1.62 -5.17 -13.47
CA TYR A 215 0.48 -4.46 -14.04
C TYR A 215 0.22 -4.83 -15.51
N THR A 216 -1.03 -4.60 -15.94
CA THR A 216 -1.46 -4.73 -17.34
C THR A 216 -2.42 -3.62 -17.73
N VAL A 217 -2.63 -3.42 -19.03
CA VAL A 217 -3.53 -2.36 -19.53
C VAL A 217 -4.96 -2.65 -19.10
N GLY A 218 -5.60 -1.66 -18.47
CA GLY A 218 -6.98 -1.73 -18.03
C GLY A 218 -7.99 -1.27 -19.08
N ASN A 219 -9.25 -1.63 -18.87
CA ASN A 219 -10.39 -1.08 -19.60
C ASN A 219 -11.59 -0.83 -18.66
N SER A 220 -12.59 -0.11 -19.14
CA SER A 220 -13.68 0.40 -18.31
C SER A 220 -14.64 -0.63 -17.72
N THR A 221 -14.62 -1.85 -18.26
CA THR A 221 -15.49 -2.93 -17.77
C THR A 221 -14.87 -3.70 -16.60
N MET A 222 -13.56 -3.58 -16.39
CA MET A 222 -12.81 -4.39 -15.44
C MET A 222 -13.14 -4.01 -13.99
N LYS A 223 -13.49 -5.03 -13.19
CA LYS A 223 -13.77 -4.92 -11.75
C LYS A 223 -12.62 -5.41 -10.87
N ALA A 224 -11.63 -6.06 -11.48
CA ALA A 224 -10.40 -6.54 -10.87
C ALA A 224 -9.34 -6.68 -11.98
N PRO A 225 -8.04 -6.73 -11.66
CA PRO A 225 -7.02 -7.10 -12.62
C PRO A 225 -7.21 -8.55 -13.09
N PRO A 226 -6.84 -8.89 -14.34
CA PRO A 226 -7.08 -10.22 -14.89
C PRO A 226 -5.99 -11.21 -14.44
N PRO A 227 -6.23 -12.53 -14.62
CA PRO A 227 -5.20 -13.56 -14.49
C PRO A 227 -4.00 -13.30 -15.40
N ARG A 228 -2.79 -13.66 -14.93
CA ARG A 228 -1.52 -13.56 -15.69
C ARG A 228 -1.28 -14.76 -16.60
N GLY A 229 -1.96 -15.86 -16.33
CA GLY A 229 -1.81 -17.12 -17.04
C GLY A 229 -3.06 -17.99 -16.92
N THR A 230 -2.87 -19.30 -16.85
CA THR A 230 -3.95 -20.28 -16.79
C THR A 230 -4.53 -20.46 -15.39
N ASP A 231 -3.78 -20.11 -14.34
CA ASP A 231 -4.28 -20.10 -12.97
C ASP A 231 -5.15 -18.86 -12.75
N PRO A 232 -6.46 -19.01 -12.50
CA PRO A 232 -7.37 -17.88 -12.32
C PRO A 232 -7.14 -17.13 -11.00
N THR A 233 -6.37 -17.70 -10.06
CA THR A 233 -6.04 -17.07 -8.78
C THR A 233 -4.79 -16.19 -8.87
N ASP A 234 -3.95 -16.40 -9.88
CA ASP A 234 -2.76 -15.59 -10.11
C ASP A 234 -3.05 -14.37 -11.01
N CYS A 235 -3.60 -13.31 -10.41
CA CYS A 235 -3.91 -12.07 -11.12
C CYS A 235 -2.74 -11.07 -11.16
N PHE A 236 -2.79 -10.12 -12.11
CA PHE A 236 -2.03 -8.87 -11.99
C PHE A 236 -2.42 -8.12 -10.72
N ASP A 237 -1.57 -7.22 -10.25
CA ASP A 237 -1.77 -6.49 -8.99
C ASP A 237 -2.41 -5.12 -9.22
N SER A 238 -2.21 -4.52 -10.40
CA SER A 238 -2.85 -3.26 -10.77
C SER A 238 -3.11 -3.16 -12.27
N LEU A 239 -3.92 -2.18 -12.66
CA LEU A 239 -4.15 -1.82 -14.05
C LEU A 239 -3.51 -0.47 -14.39
N VAL A 240 -3.17 -0.28 -15.66
CA VAL A 240 -2.55 0.96 -16.16
C VAL A 240 -3.22 1.48 -17.42
N ASN A 241 -2.98 2.75 -17.75
CA ASN A 241 -3.46 3.36 -18.99
C ASN A 241 -2.69 2.89 -20.24
N CYS A 242 -1.40 2.58 -20.11
CA CYS A 242 -0.56 2.03 -21.17
C CYS A 242 0.54 1.14 -20.58
N GLN A 243 1.02 0.16 -21.37
CA GLN A 243 2.01 -0.80 -20.89
C GLN A 243 3.41 -0.18 -20.70
N VAL A 244 3.79 0.71 -21.63
CA VAL A 244 5.10 1.36 -21.65
C VAL A 244 4.98 2.73 -20.98
N GLN A 245 5.74 2.95 -19.92
CA GLN A 245 5.77 4.19 -19.13
C GLN A 245 4.36 4.66 -18.70
N PRO A 246 3.65 3.86 -17.88
CA PRO A 246 2.32 4.21 -17.40
C PRO A 246 2.32 5.53 -16.64
N THR A 247 1.28 6.33 -16.85
CA THR A 247 1.08 7.61 -16.14
C THR A 247 -0.07 7.55 -15.14
N ILE A 248 -0.88 6.48 -15.21
CA ILE A 248 -1.99 6.19 -14.31
C ILE A 248 -1.89 4.74 -13.87
N PHE A 249 -2.07 4.51 -12.57
CA PHE A 249 -2.25 3.21 -11.96
C PHE A 249 -3.64 3.12 -11.33
N VAL A 250 -4.26 1.95 -11.42
CA VAL A 250 -5.56 1.63 -10.82
C VAL A 250 -5.41 0.39 -9.95
N ILE A 251 -5.66 0.55 -8.65
CA ILE A 251 -5.63 -0.55 -7.67
C ILE A 251 -7.05 -0.95 -7.27
N PHE A 252 -7.21 -2.18 -6.76
CA PHE A 252 -8.51 -2.78 -6.47
C PHE A 252 -8.68 -3.23 -5.03
N HIS A 253 -7.60 -3.16 -4.24
CA HIS A 253 -7.58 -3.45 -2.81
C HIS A 253 -7.26 -2.19 -2.03
N ASP A 254 -8.07 -1.91 -1.02
CA ASP A 254 -8.00 -0.68 -0.23
C ASP A 254 -6.71 -0.61 0.61
N ASP A 255 -6.14 -1.76 0.94
CA ASP A 255 -4.88 -1.94 1.67
C ASP A 255 -3.62 -1.79 0.79
N GLN A 256 -3.77 -1.67 -0.54
CA GLN A 256 -2.64 -1.60 -1.48
C GLN A 256 -2.05 -0.18 -1.60
N ALA A 257 -2.67 0.80 -0.91
CA ALA A 257 -2.17 2.16 -0.83
C ALA A 257 -2.26 2.74 0.58
N TYR A 258 -1.25 3.52 0.95
CA TYR A 258 -1.20 4.29 2.19
C TYR A 258 -1.11 5.79 1.87
N PRO A 259 -2.01 6.65 2.38
CA PRO A 259 -1.90 8.10 2.21
C PRO A 259 -0.75 8.61 3.08
N GLU A 260 0.44 8.83 2.52
CA GLU A 260 1.64 9.23 3.29
C GLU A 260 1.60 10.72 3.64
N TYR A 261 1.24 11.57 2.67
CA TYR A 261 1.20 13.02 2.84
C TYR A 261 -0.08 13.61 2.24
N LEU A 262 -0.60 14.66 2.88
CA LEU A 262 -1.62 15.54 2.34
C LEU A 262 -1.00 16.90 2.00
N ILE A 263 -0.99 17.24 0.72
CA ILE A 263 -0.59 18.57 0.25
C ILE A 263 -1.86 19.43 0.13
N THR A 264 -1.84 20.57 0.83
CA THR A 264 -2.82 21.65 0.64
C THR A 264 -2.15 22.75 -0.18
N PHE A 265 -2.77 23.17 -1.28
CA PHE A 265 -2.15 24.08 -2.25
C PHE A 265 -3.18 24.98 -2.94
N MET A 266 -2.74 25.98 -3.67
CA MET A 266 -3.59 26.93 -4.39
C MET A 266 -2.93 27.44 -5.68
N PRO A 267 -3.71 27.96 -6.65
CA PRO A 267 -3.18 28.66 -7.82
C PRO A 267 -2.18 29.76 -7.46
N VAL A 268 -1.18 29.96 -8.32
CA VAL A 268 -0.29 31.12 -8.21
C VAL A 268 -1.11 32.39 -8.40
N LEU A 269 -1.08 33.29 -7.42
CA LEU A 269 -1.69 34.60 -7.55
C LEU A 269 -0.83 35.48 -8.47
N PHE A 270 -1.29 35.69 -9.70
CA PHE A 270 -0.77 36.79 -10.52
C PHE A 270 -1.38 38.09 -10.03
N VAL A 271 -0.61 38.87 -9.26
CA VAL A 271 -0.98 40.25 -8.94
C VAL A 271 -0.73 41.09 -10.18
N TYR A 272 -1.77 41.36 -10.97
CA TYR A 272 -1.70 42.40 -11.99
C TYR A 272 -1.61 43.76 -11.29
N LYS A 273 -0.41 44.36 -11.29
CA LYS A 273 -0.27 45.76 -10.91
C LYS A 273 -0.98 46.60 -11.98
N TYR A 274 -2.14 47.13 -11.63
CA TYR A 274 -2.81 48.16 -12.42
C TYR A 274 -1.89 49.38 -12.50
N GLN A 275 -1.34 49.67 -13.69
CA GLN A 275 -0.71 50.96 -13.94
C GLN A 275 -1.79 51.90 -14.49
N PRO A 276 -2.20 52.95 -13.76
CA PRO A 276 -3.11 53.93 -14.32
C PRO A 276 -2.43 54.61 -15.50
N THR A 277 -3.08 54.57 -16.66
CA THR A 277 -2.66 55.35 -17.83
C THR A 277 -2.73 56.83 -17.48
N SER A 278 -1.59 57.49 -17.43
CA SER A 278 -1.54 58.95 -17.43
C SER A 278 -2.07 59.44 -18.77
N SER A 279 -3.30 59.94 -18.79
CA SER A 279 -3.85 60.69 -19.91
C SER A 279 -3.11 62.02 -20.03
N SER A 280 -2.39 62.19 -21.13
CA SER A 280 -1.92 63.48 -21.64
C SER A 280 -3.04 64.19 -22.41
#